data_AF-A0A355DL25-F1
#
_entry.id   AF-A0A355DL25-F1
#
_cell.length_a   1.000
_cell.length_b   1.000
_cell.length_c   1.000
_cell.angle_alpha   90.00
_cell.angle_beta   90.00
_cell.angle_gamma   90.00
#
_symmetry.space_group_name_H-M   'P 1'
#
loop_
_entity.id
_entity.type
_entity.pdbx_description
1 polymer ?
#
loop_
_entity_poly.entity_id
_entity_poly.type
_entity_poly.pdbx_seq_one_letter_code
_entity_poly.pdbx_strand_id
1 'polypeptide(L)'
;LNIQPLPPKINEMLLTLHKFYSEMGQKAFTYFDESHYYDNEILNILEARDIQIYYKNALNWHYRAEERRWVRMNDDSCWRKTEK
;
A
#
# COMPACT_ATOMS: atom_id res chain seq x y z
N LEU A 1 -3.40 35.30 13.45
CA LEU A 1 -2.88 34.31 12.48
C LEU A 1 -3.10 34.87 11.08
N ASN A 2 -2.05 34.99 10.27
CA ASN A 2 -2.13 35.51 8.89
C ASN A 2 -2.36 34.33 7.94
N ILE A 3 -3.62 33.90 7.81
CA ILE A 3 -4.00 32.74 6.98
C ILE A 3 -4.33 33.27 5.59
N GLN A 4 -3.60 32.79 4.60
CA GLN A 4 -3.86 33.06 3.19
C GLN A 4 -4.58 31.87 2.56
N PRO A 5 -5.53 32.09 1.64
CA PRO A 5 -6.21 31.00 0.96
C PRO A 5 -5.22 30.20 0.10
N LEU A 6 -5.36 28.88 0.09
CA LEU A 6 -4.58 28.00 -0.78
C LEU A 6 -4.97 28.26 -2.24
N PRO A 7 -4.01 28.53 -3.16
CA PRO A 7 -4.31 28.69 -4.57
C PRO A 7 -5.06 27.46 -5.14
N PRO A 8 -6.16 27.64 -5.89
CA PRO A 8 -7.01 26.54 -6.36
C PRO A 8 -6.24 25.45 -7.11
N LYS A 9 -5.29 25.84 -7.96
CA LYS A 9 -4.44 24.91 -8.71
C LYS A 9 -3.59 24.00 -7.81
N ILE A 10 -3.06 24.53 -6.70
CA ILE A 10 -2.29 23.72 -5.75
C ILE A 10 -3.21 22.73 -5.05
N ASN A 11 -4.42 23.17 -4.67
CA ASN A 11 -5.42 22.29 -4.08
C ASN A 11 -5.81 21.13 -5.02
N GLU A 12 -6.07 21.42 -6.29
CA GLU A 12 -6.35 20.42 -7.31
C GLU A 12 -5.21 19.39 -7.46
N MET A 13 -3.96 19.87 -7.48
CA MET A 13 -2.78 19.00 -7.54
C MET A 13 -2.67 18.10 -6.29
N LEU A 14 -2.92 18.64 -5.10
CA LEU A 14 -2.88 17.87 -3.84
C LEU A 14 -3.99 16.81 -3.79
N LEU A 15 -5.21 17.15 -4.24
CA LEU A 15 -6.31 16.19 -4.35
C LEU A 15 -6.01 15.07 -5.35
N THR A 16 -5.38 15.42 -6.47
CA THR A 16 -4.96 14.45 -7.49
C THR A 16 -3.88 13.52 -6.92
N LEU A 17 -2.88 14.07 -6.23
CA LEU A 17 -1.85 13.28 -5.56
C LEU A 17 -2.45 12.35 -4.50
N HIS A 18 -3.37 12.86 -3.68
CA HIS A 18 -4.07 12.08 -2.68
C HIS A 18 -4.84 10.92 -3.29
N LYS A 19 -5.49 11.12 -4.45
CA LYS A 19 -6.17 10.05 -5.18
C LYS A 19 -5.19 8.93 -5.56
N PHE A 20 -4.03 9.28 -6.14
CA PHE A 20 -3.04 8.28 -6.51
C PHE A 20 -2.52 7.49 -5.31
N TYR A 21 -2.18 8.15 -4.20
CA TYR A 21 -1.73 7.45 -3.00
C TYR A 21 -2.82 6.57 -2.38
N SER A 22 -4.08 7.03 -2.43
CA SER A 22 -5.21 6.24 -1.97
C SER A 22 -5.40 4.98 -2.80
N GLU A 23 -5.20 5.05 -4.11
CA GLU A 23 -5.22 3.89 -5.00
C GLU A 23 -4.03 2.94 -4.74
N MET A 24 -2.81 3.48 -4.57
CA MET A 24 -1.62 2.68 -4.29
C MET A 24 -1.70 1.90 -2.97
N GLY A 25 -2.33 2.48 -1.95
CA GLY A 25 -2.49 1.86 -0.64
C GLY A 25 -3.62 0.83 -0.55
N GLN A 26 -4.39 0.60 -1.61
CA GLN A 26 -5.48 -0.37 -1.57
C GLN A 26 -4.94 -1.78 -1.38
N LYS A 27 -5.48 -2.48 -0.38
CA LYS A 27 -5.18 -3.88 -0.13
C LYS A 27 -5.73 -4.75 -1.25
N ALA A 28 -4.84 -5.51 -1.88
CA ALA A 28 -5.18 -6.46 -2.93
C ALA A 28 -5.07 -7.89 -2.39
N PHE A 29 -6.05 -8.72 -2.73
CA PHE A 29 -6.05 -10.15 -2.45
C PHE A 29 -5.90 -10.91 -3.76
N THR A 30 -4.99 -11.87 -3.81
CA THR A 30 -4.79 -12.76 -4.97
C THR A 30 -4.63 -14.21 -4.52
N TYR A 31 -4.75 -15.14 -5.47
CA TYR A 31 -4.55 -16.58 -5.23
C TYR A 31 -5.34 -17.13 -4.03
N PHE A 32 -6.66 -16.86 -3.99
CA PHE A 32 -7.52 -17.33 -2.92
C PHE A 32 -8.12 -18.71 -3.24
N ASP A 33 -7.99 -19.65 -2.31
CA ASP A 33 -8.70 -20.93 -2.27
C ASP A 33 -9.22 -21.20 -0.84
N GLU A 34 -9.75 -22.40 -0.59
CA GLU A 34 -10.30 -22.79 0.72
C GLU A 34 -9.28 -22.76 1.87
N SER A 35 -7.99 -22.80 1.55
CA SER A 35 -6.88 -22.98 2.48
C SER A 35 -5.76 -21.96 2.33
N HIS A 36 -5.73 -21.16 1.26
CA HIS A 36 -4.70 -20.15 1.01
C HIS A 36 -5.29 -18.84 0.53
N TYR A 37 -4.63 -17.73 0.89
CA TYR A 37 -4.73 -16.49 0.13
C TYR A 37 -3.43 -15.70 0.24
N TYR A 38 -3.18 -14.86 -0.75
CA TYR A 38 -2.12 -13.86 -0.70
C TYR A 38 -2.74 -12.48 -0.56
N ASP A 39 -2.19 -11.68 0.34
CA ASP A 39 -2.51 -10.26 0.40
C ASP A 39 -1.28 -9.39 0.19
N ASN A 40 -1.51 -8.21 -0.39
CA ASN A 40 -0.48 -7.19 -0.47
C ASN A 40 -1.06 -5.78 -0.47
N GLU A 41 -0.31 -4.85 0.11
CA GLU A 41 -0.68 -3.44 0.21
C GLU A 41 0.58 -2.59 0.37
N ILE A 42 0.50 -1.32 -0.03
CA ILE A 42 1.56 -0.34 0.23
C ILE A 42 1.21 0.42 1.51
N LEU A 43 2.08 0.37 2.51
CA LEU A 43 1.84 0.99 3.81
C LEU A 43 2.50 2.37 3.95
N ASN A 44 3.67 2.55 3.34
CA ASN A 44 4.45 3.79 3.43
C ASN A 44 4.97 4.18 2.06
N ILE A 45 4.92 5.48 1.75
CA ILE A 45 5.49 6.08 0.55
C ILE A 45 6.40 7.23 0.99
N LEU A 46 7.66 7.18 0.58
CA LEU A 46 8.64 8.24 0.69
C LEU A 46 8.89 8.76 -0.72
N GLU A 47 8.44 9.97 -1.01
CA GLU A 47 8.57 10.57 -2.34
C GLU A 47 9.31 11.90 -2.28
N ALA A 48 10.25 12.06 -3.20
CA ALA A 48 10.95 13.31 -3.46
C ALA A 48 11.04 13.51 -4.98
N ARG A 49 11.74 14.57 -5.40
CA ARG A 49 11.96 14.80 -6.82
C ARG A 49 12.68 13.60 -7.45
N ASP A 50 12.08 13.05 -8.49
CA ASP A 50 12.58 11.94 -9.31
C ASP A 50 12.87 10.62 -8.57
N ILE A 51 12.38 10.46 -7.34
CA ILE A 51 12.52 9.23 -6.58
C ILE A 51 11.27 8.95 -5.77
N GLN A 52 10.82 7.69 -5.83
CA GLN A 52 9.78 7.19 -4.95
C GLN A 52 10.24 5.86 -4.36
N ILE A 53 10.17 5.75 -3.04
CA ILE A 53 10.47 4.53 -2.29
C ILE A 53 9.22 4.18 -1.49
N TYR A 54 8.79 2.93 -1.53
CA TYR A 54 7.60 2.50 -0.79
C TYR A 54 7.82 1.17 -0.09
N TYR A 55 7.14 1.00 1.04
CA TYR A 55 7.10 -0.27 1.75
C TYR A 55 5.88 -1.07 1.31
N LYS A 56 6.12 -2.22 0.67
CA LYS A 56 5.07 -3.15 0.27
C LYS A 56 4.98 -4.25 1.32
N ASN A 57 3.83 -4.36 1.97
CA ASN A 57 3.45 -5.51 2.78
C ASN A 57 2.93 -6.61 1.84
N ALA A 58 3.42 -7.83 1.97
CA ALA A 58 3.18 -8.92 1.03
C ALA A 58 3.19 -10.26 1.76
N LEU A 59 2.00 -10.83 2.02
CA LEU A 59 1.87 -11.96 2.94
C LEU A 59 1.11 -13.11 2.32
N ASN A 60 1.63 -14.30 2.57
CA ASN A 60 0.91 -15.54 2.32
C ASN A 60 0.22 -16.00 3.59
N TRP A 61 -1.04 -16.37 3.46
CA TRP A 61 -1.86 -16.90 4.53
C TRP A 61 -2.28 -18.32 4.21
N HIS A 62 -2.27 -19.16 5.24
CA HIS A 62 -2.74 -20.53 5.17
C HIS A 62 -3.72 -20.81 6.30
N TYR A 63 -4.84 -21.48 6.00
CA TYR A 63 -5.82 -21.86 6.99
C TYR A 63 -5.45 -23.23 7.58
N ARG A 64 -5.13 -23.25 8.88
CA ARG A 64 -4.92 -24.50 9.62
C ARG A 64 -6.24 -24.97 10.21
N ALA A 65 -6.76 -26.07 9.69
CA ALA A 65 -8.04 -26.62 10.11
C ALA A 65 -8.00 -27.14 11.55
N GLU A 66 -6.88 -27.74 11.99
CA GLU A 66 -6.71 -28.29 13.34
C GLU A 66 -6.80 -27.19 14.41
N GLU A 67 -6.22 -26.03 14.10
CA GLU A 67 -6.18 -24.86 14.97
C GLU A 67 -7.36 -23.89 14.72
N ARG A 68 -8.17 -24.16 13.68
CA ARG A 68 -9.28 -23.33 13.21
C ARG A 68 -8.90 -21.85 13.05
N ARG A 69 -7.71 -21.58 12.50
CA ARG A 69 -7.19 -20.22 12.32
C ARG A 69 -6.36 -20.05 11.06
N TRP A 70 -6.32 -18.82 10.57
CA TRP A 70 -5.35 -18.38 9.57
C TRP A 70 -3.98 -18.15 10.22
N VAL A 71 -2.95 -18.70 9.61
CA VAL A 71 -1.56 -18.47 10.02
C VAL A 71 -0.81 -17.76 8.89
N ARG A 72 0.03 -16.80 9.27
CA ARG A 72 0.97 -16.16 8.35
C ARG A 72 2.07 -17.17 8.01
N MET A 73 2.32 -17.34 6.71
CA MET A 73 3.37 -18.19 6.18
C MET A 73 4.54 -17.31 5.74
N ASN A 74 4.74 -17.16 4.43
CA ASN A 74 5.82 -16.34 3.89
C ASN A 74 5.51 -14.84 4.00
N ASP A 75 6.52 -14.07 4.39
CA ASP A 75 6.50 -12.61 4.44
C ASP A 75 7.51 -12.08 3.43
N ASP A 76 7.00 -11.61 2.28
CA ASP A 76 7.79 -11.02 1.20
C ASP A 76 7.80 -9.49 1.28
N SER A 77 7.54 -8.94 2.47
CA SER A 77 7.45 -7.50 2.66
C SER A 77 8.81 -6.83 2.56
N CYS A 78 8.89 -5.75 1.79
CA CYS A 78 10.15 -5.06 1.55
C CYS A 78 9.97 -3.60 1.13
N TRP A 79 11.05 -2.84 1.31
CA TRP A 79 11.21 -1.54 0.67
C TRP A 79 11.53 -1.72 -0.81
N ARG A 80 10.82 -0.99 -1.67
CA ARG A 80 11.03 -0.97 -3.11
C ARG A 80 11.31 0.46 -3.55
N LYS A 81 12.30 0.61 -4.44
CA LYS A 81 12.63 1.88 -5.08
C LYS A 81 12.10 1.85 -6.51
N THR A 82 11.37 2.90 -6.89
CA THR A 82 11.02 3.17 -8.28
C THR A 82 12.02 4.20 -8.80
N GLU A 83 12.75 3.84 -9.85
CA GLU A 83 13.53 4.78 -10.65
C GLU A 83 12.65 5.23 -11.82
N LYS A 84 12.52 6.55 -12.01
CA LYS A 84 11.85 7.14 -13.18
C LYS A 84 12.84 7.38 -14.30
#